data_AF-A0A6F9DLJ3-F1
#
_entry.id   AF-A0A6F9DLJ3-F1
#
_cell.length_a   1.000
_cell.length_b   1.000
_cell.length_c   1.000
_cell.angle_alpha   90.00
_cell.angle_beta   90.00
_cell.angle_gamma   90.00
#
_symmetry.space_group_name_H-M   'P 1'
#
loop_
_entity.id
_entity.type
_entity.pdbx_description
1 polymer ?
#
loop_
_entity_poly.entity_id
_entity_poly.type
_entity_poly.pdbx_seq_one_letter_code
_entity_poly.pdbx_strand_id
1 'polypeptide(L)'
;MNSCLIFVLLFSCAASLSSAKVIDLGSPLSFVQAYKKCESLGASLATYGDLLEASRNGFSHCVCGWNADVVARYPMNHTIGDCGGGPGVHYCDWNGPRGAFCYIPKIRKCGKPLGMETGKISHRSVTSSSVAHWLSFYWNAHLARLNRGGMFNGWIPHYDDVNQYIQIDLGEPTAITGVLTQGVSRWTRHQCITKFRVAFSKDGQQWSFYADGPTPKIFNGNNDKDTVVRNMFETPILARYFRLLPYEWLRHPALRMELIGCSYDEYDAAMNHRLDTEIILNN
;
A
#
# COMPACT_ATOMS: atom_id res chain seq x y z
N MET A 1 -21.33 19.77 38.42
CA MET A 1 -20.18 18.87 38.65
C MET A 1 -20.62 17.48 38.23
N ASN A 2 -20.21 17.01 37.05
CA ASN A 2 -20.31 15.60 36.70
C ASN A 2 -19.19 15.26 35.72
N SER A 3 -18.50 14.19 36.07
CA SER A 3 -17.20 13.76 35.58
C SER A 3 -17.29 13.16 34.17
N CYS A 4 -16.52 13.70 33.23
CA CYS A 4 -16.25 13.05 31.95
C CYS A 4 -14.87 12.40 32.06
N LEU A 5 -14.85 11.13 32.49
CA LEU A 5 -13.66 10.31 32.54
C LEU A 5 -13.17 10.05 31.11
N ILE A 6 -11.99 10.58 30.83
CA ILE A 6 -11.20 10.36 29.62
C ILE A 6 -10.74 8.90 29.64
N PHE A 7 -11.30 8.06 28.75
CA PHE A 7 -10.70 6.77 28.41
C PHE A 7 -9.71 7.01 27.25
N VAL A 8 -8.44 7.22 27.61
CA VAL A 8 -7.32 6.95 26.70
C VAL A 8 -7.18 5.43 26.64
N LEU A 9 -7.74 4.80 25.62
CA LEU A 9 -7.40 3.43 25.29
C LEU A 9 -6.25 3.45 24.28
N LEU A 10 -5.04 3.33 24.82
CA LEU A 10 -3.93 2.70 24.16
C LEU A 10 -4.30 1.23 23.92
N PHE A 11 -4.85 0.92 22.74
CA PHE A 11 -4.80 -0.45 22.22
C PHE A 11 -3.62 -0.55 21.27
N SER A 12 -2.46 -0.90 21.84
CA SER A 12 -1.49 -1.66 21.08
C SER A 12 -2.06 -3.06 20.86
N CYS A 13 -2.53 -3.36 19.66
CA CYS A 13 -2.52 -4.74 19.19
C CYS A 13 -2.49 -4.72 17.67
N ALA A 14 -1.30 -4.88 17.10
CA ALA A 14 -1.17 -5.48 15.79
C ALA A 14 -1.61 -6.95 15.93
N ALA A 15 -2.91 -7.21 15.76
CA ALA A 15 -3.49 -8.55 15.80
C ALA A 15 -3.64 -9.10 14.38
N SER A 16 -2.81 -10.11 14.10
CA SER A 16 -2.88 -11.22 13.12
C SER A 16 -4.01 -11.22 12.07
N LEU A 17 -3.61 -11.29 10.79
CA LEU A 17 -4.45 -11.30 9.58
C LEU A 17 -4.81 -12.72 9.10
N SER A 18 -5.94 -13.21 9.54
CA SER A 18 -6.44 -14.55 9.19
C SER A 18 -7.59 -14.36 8.17
N SER A 19 -7.54 -14.74 6.89
CA SER A 19 -6.85 -15.84 6.23
C SER A 19 -6.21 -15.39 4.89
N ALA A 20 -4.89 -15.37 4.83
CA ALA A 20 -4.21 -15.45 3.54
C ALA A 20 -4.48 -16.78 2.83
N LYS A 21 -4.34 -16.78 1.51
CA LYS A 21 -4.39 -18.02 0.74
C LYS A 21 -2.97 -18.59 0.69
N VAL A 22 -2.73 -19.64 1.46
CA VAL A 22 -1.55 -20.48 1.30
C VAL A 22 -1.79 -21.38 0.08
N ILE A 23 -0.93 -21.28 -0.93
CA ILE A 23 -0.95 -22.16 -2.11
C ILE A 23 0.25 -23.11 -2.01
N ASP A 24 -0.01 -24.41 -2.14
CA ASP A 24 1.04 -25.40 -2.45
C ASP A 24 1.35 -25.35 -3.95
N LEU A 25 2.61 -25.07 -4.28
CA LEU A 25 3.06 -25.04 -5.66
C LEU A 25 3.09 -26.40 -6.35
N GLY A 26 3.15 -27.50 -5.58
CA GLY A 26 3.26 -28.87 -6.08
C GLY A 26 4.53 -29.13 -6.91
N SER A 27 5.16 -30.29 -6.70
CA SER A 27 6.44 -30.74 -7.30
C SER A 27 7.69 -30.27 -6.55
N PRO A 28 8.76 -31.11 -6.48
CA PRO A 28 10.01 -30.74 -5.82
C PRO A 28 10.63 -29.48 -6.42
N LEU A 29 10.80 -28.44 -5.61
CA LEU A 29 11.46 -27.19 -5.98
C LEU A 29 12.69 -26.97 -5.10
N SER A 30 13.75 -26.39 -5.64
CA SER A 30 14.77 -25.76 -4.80
C SER A 30 14.21 -24.49 -4.14
N PHE A 31 14.81 -24.05 -3.04
CA PHE A 31 14.39 -22.83 -2.34
C PHE A 31 14.33 -21.61 -3.28
N VAL A 32 15.33 -21.43 -4.15
CA VAL A 32 15.38 -20.29 -5.08
C VAL A 32 14.27 -20.37 -6.13
N GLN A 33 13.94 -21.56 -6.62
CA GLN A 33 12.83 -21.75 -7.56
C GLN A 33 11.49 -21.48 -6.89
N ALA A 34 11.31 -21.94 -5.65
CA ALA A 34 10.13 -21.67 -4.83
C ALA A 34 9.92 -20.17 -4.60
N TYR A 35 10.97 -19.45 -4.20
CA TYR A 35 10.95 -18.01 -4.00
C TYR A 35 10.48 -17.27 -5.26
N LYS A 36 11.13 -17.51 -6.41
CA LYS A 36 10.77 -16.89 -7.70
C LYS A 36 9.36 -17.24 -8.14
N LYS A 37 8.89 -18.45 -7.86
CA LYS A 37 7.55 -18.89 -8.24
C LYS A 37 6.48 -18.18 -7.42
N CYS A 38 6.66 -18.02 -6.11
CA CYS A 38 5.75 -17.21 -5.28
C CYS A 38 5.71 -15.75 -5.77
N GLU A 39 6.86 -15.14 -6.05
CA GLU A 39 6.94 -13.78 -6.59
C GLU A 39 6.18 -13.64 -7.92
N SER A 40 6.30 -14.62 -8.82
CA SER A 40 5.58 -14.61 -10.11
C SER A 40 4.06 -14.65 -9.97
N LEU A 41 3.56 -15.17 -8.84
CA LEU A 41 2.14 -15.19 -8.49
C LEU A 41 1.71 -13.93 -7.71
N GLY A 42 2.63 -12.99 -7.48
CA GLY A 42 2.41 -11.80 -6.65
C GLY A 42 2.17 -12.15 -5.19
N ALA A 43 2.82 -13.23 -4.72
CA ALA A 43 2.81 -13.76 -3.37
C ALA A 43 4.23 -13.74 -2.79
N SER A 44 4.37 -13.94 -1.49
CA SER A 44 5.66 -14.22 -0.83
C SER A 44 5.71 -15.69 -0.39
N LEU A 45 6.90 -16.21 -0.07
CA LEU A 45 6.95 -17.46 0.71
C LEU A 45 6.27 -17.24 2.06
N ALA A 46 5.51 -18.22 2.52
CA ALA A 46 4.84 -18.16 3.81
C ALA A 46 5.86 -18.25 4.95
N THR A 47 5.70 -17.38 5.94
CA THR A 47 6.40 -17.47 7.22
C THR A 47 5.78 -18.55 8.12
N TYR A 48 6.41 -18.85 9.25
CA TYR A 48 5.80 -19.72 10.26
C TYR A 48 4.46 -19.16 10.76
N GLY A 49 4.40 -17.84 11.00
CA GLY A 49 3.18 -17.16 11.45
C GLY A 49 2.04 -17.33 10.44
N ASP A 50 2.34 -17.12 9.15
CA ASP A 50 1.39 -17.27 8.05
C ASP A 50 0.79 -18.69 7.97
N LEU A 51 1.63 -19.72 8.15
CA LEU A 51 1.18 -21.11 8.13
C LEU A 51 0.39 -21.49 9.38
N LEU A 52 0.80 -20.98 10.55
CA LEU A 52 0.10 -21.23 11.81
C LEU A 52 -1.27 -20.60 11.80
N GLU A 53 -1.36 -19.40 11.23
CA GLU A 53 -2.60 -18.71 11.00
C GLU A 53 -3.48 -19.45 10.00
N ALA A 54 -2.95 -19.84 8.84
CA ALA A 54 -3.70 -20.66 7.90
C ALA A 54 -4.21 -21.96 8.53
N SER A 55 -3.35 -22.66 9.29
CA SER A 55 -3.68 -23.86 10.06
C SER A 55 -4.84 -23.62 11.02
N ARG A 56 -4.83 -22.56 11.82
CA ARG A 56 -5.94 -22.23 12.73
C ARG A 56 -7.25 -21.97 11.98
N ASN A 57 -7.17 -21.51 10.73
CA ASN A 57 -8.31 -21.22 9.86
C ASN A 57 -8.78 -22.39 8.97
N GLY A 58 -8.49 -23.62 9.37
CA GLY A 58 -8.96 -24.80 8.63
C GLY A 58 -8.02 -25.28 7.52
N PHE A 59 -6.90 -24.60 7.26
CA PHE A 59 -5.94 -25.06 6.25
C PHE A 59 -5.11 -26.24 6.80
N SER A 60 -5.37 -27.43 6.29
CA SER A 60 -4.56 -28.61 6.56
C SER A 60 -3.93 -29.11 5.27
N HIS A 61 -2.61 -29.31 5.26
CA HIS A 61 -1.92 -29.90 4.14
C HIS A 61 -0.81 -30.82 4.63
N CYS A 62 -0.97 -32.13 4.44
CA CYS A 62 0.07 -33.10 4.78
C CYS A 62 1.09 -33.26 3.65
N VAL A 63 1.78 -32.17 3.29
CA VAL A 63 2.89 -32.19 2.34
C VAL A 63 3.93 -31.17 2.78
N CYS A 64 5.20 -31.55 2.75
CA CYS A 64 6.32 -30.68 3.05
C CYS A 64 6.56 -29.62 1.98
N GLY A 65 6.60 -28.35 2.38
CA GLY A 65 6.90 -27.22 1.50
C GLY A 65 7.90 -26.24 2.12
N TRP A 66 8.68 -25.56 1.28
CA TRP A 66 9.55 -24.46 1.72
C TRP A 66 8.76 -23.31 2.35
N ASN A 67 9.31 -22.78 3.44
CA ASN A 67 8.88 -21.53 4.08
C ASN A 67 9.92 -20.42 3.85
N ALA A 68 9.58 -19.19 4.23
CA ALA A 68 10.42 -18.00 4.07
C ALA A 68 11.79 -18.08 4.80
N ASP A 69 11.90 -18.90 5.85
CA ASP A 69 13.11 -19.08 6.66
C ASP A 69 14.00 -20.25 6.18
N VAL A 70 13.82 -20.71 4.94
CA VAL A 70 14.60 -21.80 4.33
C VAL A 70 14.43 -23.14 5.07
N VAL A 71 13.29 -23.33 5.73
CA VAL A 71 12.95 -24.58 6.39
C VAL A 71 11.66 -25.16 5.81
N ALA A 72 11.64 -26.48 5.61
CA ALA A 72 10.45 -27.17 5.15
C ALA A 72 9.52 -27.48 6.33
N ARG A 73 8.26 -27.07 6.22
CA ARG A 73 7.20 -27.35 7.22
C ARG A 73 5.92 -27.78 6.54
N TYR A 74 4.92 -28.15 7.33
CA TYR A 74 3.55 -28.38 6.86
C TYR A 74 2.52 -27.97 7.92
N PRO A 75 1.45 -27.25 7.56
CA PRO A 75 0.37 -26.85 8.47
C PRO A 75 -0.74 -27.91 8.57
N MET A 76 -1.27 -28.13 9.77
CA MET A 76 -2.41 -29.02 10.02
C MET A 76 -3.44 -28.32 10.91
N ASN A 77 -4.70 -28.26 10.53
CA ASN A 77 -5.80 -27.88 11.41
C ASN A 77 -6.36 -29.09 12.19
N HIS A 78 -6.33 -30.27 11.57
CA HIS A 78 -6.79 -31.54 12.13
C HIS A 78 -5.89 -32.66 11.63
N THR A 79 -5.96 -33.83 12.29
CA THR A 79 -5.18 -35.00 11.90
C THR A 79 -5.63 -35.53 10.54
N ILE A 80 -4.69 -35.66 9.60
CA ILE A 80 -4.92 -36.23 8.27
C ILE A 80 -4.08 -37.49 8.15
N GLY A 81 -4.70 -38.66 8.02
CA GLY A 81 -3.98 -39.93 7.82
C GLY A 81 -2.87 -40.17 8.84
N ASP A 82 -1.70 -40.61 8.37
CA ASP A 82 -0.51 -40.90 9.19
C ASP A 82 0.38 -39.67 9.45
N CYS A 83 -0.13 -38.48 9.18
CA CYS A 83 0.59 -37.24 9.35
C CYS A 83 0.60 -36.91 10.84
N GLY A 84 1.67 -37.33 11.52
CA GLY A 84 1.82 -37.22 12.97
C GLY A 84 1.74 -35.78 13.46
N GLY A 85 1.25 -35.60 14.70
CA GLY A 85 1.07 -34.30 15.32
C GLY A 85 -0.38 -33.82 15.27
N GLY A 86 -0.79 -33.08 16.31
CA GLY A 86 -2.10 -32.44 16.36
C GLY A 86 -2.15 -31.16 15.50
N PRO A 87 -3.17 -30.29 15.71
CA PRO A 87 -3.24 -29.00 15.06
C PRO A 87 -1.96 -28.15 15.29
N GLY A 88 -1.43 -27.53 14.23
CA GLY A 88 -0.23 -26.71 14.30
C GLY A 88 0.61 -26.73 13.01
N VAL A 89 1.83 -26.18 13.09
CA VAL A 89 2.81 -26.21 12.00
C VAL A 89 3.98 -27.08 12.43
N HIS A 90 4.25 -28.11 11.64
CA HIS A 90 5.20 -29.17 12.00
C HIS A 90 6.43 -29.14 11.09
N TYR A 91 7.57 -29.56 11.62
CA TYR A 91 8.80 -29.73 10.87
C TYR A 91 8.74 -30.99 10.00
N CYS A 92 9.41 -30.94 8.86
CA CYS A 92 9.56 -32.07 7.97
C CYS A 92 10.72 -32.96 8.40
N ASP A 93 10.43 -34.07 9.06
CA ASP A 93 11.44 -35.05 9.50
C ASP A 93 11.71 -36.14 8.44
N TRP A 94 10.81 -36.29 7.46
CA TRP A 94 10.85 -37.38 6.48
C TRP A 94 10.42 -36.87 5.11
N ASN A 95 11.26 -37.04 4.10
CA ASN A 95 11.14 -36.50 2.73
C ASN A 95 11.25 -34.96 2.67
N GLY A 96 12.32 -34.49 2.03
CA GLY A 96 12.54 -33.06 1.78
C GLY A 96 11.38 -32.37 1.04
N PRO A 97 11.43 -31.03 0.92
CA PRO A 97 10.32 -30.23 0.43
C PRO A 97 9.87 -30.65 -0.98
N ARG A 98 8.58 -30.93 -1.12
CA ARG A 98 7.91 -31.33 -2.37
C ARG A 98 7.20 -30.16 -3.06
N GLY A 99 7.56 -28.93 -2.68
CA GLY A 99 6.95 -27.70 -3.16
C GLY A 99 7.32 -26.53 -2.25
N ALA A 100 6.45 -25.52 -2.21
CA ALA A 100 6.55 -24.42 -1.27
C ALA A 100 5.18 -23.85 -0.97
N PHE A 101 5.07 -23.23 0.21
CA PHE A 101 3.87 -22.53 0.60
C PHE A 101 4.02 -21.06 0.28
N CYS A 102 3.22 -20.56 -0.67
CA CYS A 102 3.15 -19.14 -0.96
C CYS A 102 2.03 -18.48 -0.16
N TYR A 103 2.33 -17.41 0.55
CA TYR A 103 1.36 -16.56 1.23
C TYR A 103 0.87 -15.46 0.29
N ILE A 104 -0.41 -15.53 -0.08
CA ILE A 104 -1.10 -14.43 -0.76
C ILE A 104 -1.85 -13.64 0.32
N PRO A 105 -1.44 -12.41 0.65
CA PRO A 105 -2.20 -11.58 1.59
C PRO A 105 -3.62 -11.38 1.04
N LYS A 106 -4.64 -11.81 1.77
CA LYS A 106 -6.01 -11.32 1.50
C LYS A 106 -6.06 -9.87 1.97
N ILE A 107 -5.78 -8.97 1.03
CA ILE A 107 -6.61 -7.83 0.60
C ILE A 107 -5.92 -7.28 -0.66
N ARG A 108 -6.43 -7.69 -1.84
CA ARG A 108 -6.28 -6.96 -3.11
C ARG A 108 -7.60 -6.30 -3.53
N LYS A 109 -8.46 -5.92 -2.57
CA LYS A 109 -9.52 -4.95 -2.87
C LYS A 109 -8.99 -3.53 -2.77
N CYS A 110 -8.16 -3.27 -1.74
CA CYS A 110 -7.45 -2.01 -1.59
C CYS A 110 -6.03 -2.06 -2.16
N GLY A 111 -5.58 -0.96 -2.77
CA GLY A 111 -4.25 -0.85 -3.35
C GLY A 111 -4.22 -0.79 -4.89
N LYS A 112 -5.32 -0.34 -5.50
CA LYS A 112 -5.42 -0.11 -6.95
C LYS A 112 -5.20 1.37 -7.26
N PRO A 113 -4.80 1.73 -8.51
CA PRO A 113 -4.84 3.11 -8.97
C PRO A 113 -6.23 3.72 -8.79
N LEU A 114 -6.30 4.89 -8.17
CA LEU A 114 -7.55 5.61 -7.93
C LEU A 114 -8.03 6.36 -9.19
N GLY A 115 -7.12 6.63 -10.13
CA GLY A 115 -7.46 6.99 -11.49
C GLY A 115 -7.01 8.38 -11.91
N MET A 116 -5.86 8.83 -11.41
CA MET A 116 -5.15 9.98 -11.97
C MET A 116 -4.70 9.66 -13.40
N GLU A 117 -4.04 8.54 -13.65
CA GLU A 117 -3.56 8.17 -14.98
C GLU A 117 -4.70 7.94 -15.97
N THR A 118 -5.71 7.18 -15.54
CA THR A 118 -6.82 6.74 -16.40
C THR A 118 -7.85 7.84 -16.68
N GLY A 119 -7.82 8.95 -15.93
CA GLY A 119 -8.82 10.01 -16.07
C GLY A 119 -10.10 9.81 -15.26
N LYS A 120 -10.23 8.68 -14.52
CA LYS A 120 -11.39 8.46 -13.62
C LYS A 120 -11.50 9.57 -12.57
N ILE A 121 -10.38 10.05 -12.02
CA ILE A 121 -10.36 11.29 -11.26
C ILE A 121 -10.43 12.45 -12.26
N SER A 122 -11.54 13.18 -12.23
CA SER A 122 -11.83 14.29 -13.13
C SER A 122 -10.80 15.42 -13.02
N HIS A 123 -10.53 16.13 -14.10
CA HIS A 123 -9.65 17.32 -14.09
C HIS A 123 -10.10 18.41 -13.11
N ARG A 124 -11.41 18.52 -12.84
CA ARG A 124 -11.97 19.49 -11.88
C ARG A 124 -11.63 19.15 -10.43
N SER A 125 -11.34 17.89 -10.16
CA SER A 125 -10.97 17.38 -8.84
C SER A 125 -9.49 17.59 -8.50
N VAL A 126 -8.68 18.09 -9.45
CA VAL A 126 -7.24 18.25 -9.27
C VAL A 126 -6.88 19.74 -9.34
N THR A 127 -6.52 20.32 -8.20
CA THR A 127 -6.17 21.73 -8.04
C THR A 127 -4.77 21.88 -7.44
N SER A 128 -4.23 23.10 -7.38
CA SER A 128 -2.91 23.36 -6.79
C SER A 128 -2.85 24.74 -6.15
N SER A 129 -1.81 24.96 -5.33
CA SER A 129 -1.49 26.25 -4.73
C SER A 129 -1.21 27.33 -5.77
N SER A 130 -0.48 26.97 -6.82
CA SER A 130 -0.11 27.86 -7.92
C SER A 130 0.22 27.05 -9.17
N VAL A 131 0.38 27.75 -10.29
CA VAL A 131 0.66 27.16 -11.61
C VAL A 131 1.69 28.01 -12.33
N ALA A 132 2.80 27.40 -12.74
CA ALA A 132 3.74 28.02 -13.66
C ALA A 132 3.10 28.16 -15.04
N HIS A 133 3.35 29.29 -15.68
CA HIS A 133 2.95 29.52 -17.05
C HIS A 133 4.08 30.18 -17.83
N TRP A 134 4.07 30.00 -19.14
CA TRP A 134 4.95 30.71 -20.05
C TRP A 134 4.17 31.02 -21.32
N LEU A 135 4.04 32.31 -21.64
CA LEU A 135 3.10 32.80 -22.65
C LEU A 135 1.69 32.23 -22.36
N SER A 136 1.03 31.66 -23.37
CA SER A 136 -0.31 31.06 -23.26
C SER A 136 -0.31 29.60 -22.77
N PHE A 137 0.82 29.09 -22.27
CA PHE A 137 0.93 27.69 -21.84
C PHE A 137 1.06 27.54 -20.33
N TYR A 138 0.31 26.60 -19.75
CA TYR A 138 0.13 26.46 -18.30
C TYR A 138 0.42 25.03 -17.83
N TRP A 139 1.24 24.90 -16.78
CA TRP A 139 1.57 23.64 -16.12
C TRP A 139 0.52 23.27 -15.06
N ASN A 140 -0.74 23.21 -15.47
CA ASN A 140 -1.90 23.04 -14.58
C ASN A 140 -1.85 21.75 -13.76
N ALA A 141 -2.47 21.80 -12.57
CA ALA A 141 -2.57 20.66 -11.65
C ALA A 141 -3.11 19.39 -12.31
N HIS A 142 -4.17 19.49 -13.12
CA HIS A 142 -4.78 18.34 -13.79
C HIS A 142 -3.90 17.63 -14.82
N LEU A 143 -2.73 18.20 -15.16
CA LEU A 143 -1.71 17.57 -16.01
C LEU A 143 -0.80 16.63 -15.22
N ALA A 144 -0.82 16.66 -13.89
CA ALA A 144 0.01 15.83 -13.00
C ALA A 144 -0.40 14.35 -12.96
N ARG A 145 -0.77 13.78 -14.10
CA ARG A 145 -1.21 12.39 -14.23
C ARG A 145 0.00 11.52 -14.55
N LEU A 146 0.14 10.40 -13.84
CA LEU A 146 1.21 9.43 -14.09
C LEU A 146 1.29 9.05 -15.57
N ASN A 147 2.50 8.87 -16.09
CA ASN A 147 2.79 8.49 -17.48
C ASN A 147 2.23 9.43 -18.56
N ARG A 148 1.69 10.60 -18.19
CA ARG A 148 1.26 11.60 -19.17
C ARG A 148 2.44 11.97 -20.06
N GLY A 149 2.21 11.97 -21.38
CA GLY A 149 3.14 12.43 -22.40
C GLY A 149 2.78 13.81 -22.95
N GLY A 150 3.52 14.25 -23.98
CA GLY A 150 3.30 15.53 -24.65
C GLY A 150 4.19 16.66 -24.11
N MET A 151 4.05 17.86 -24.71
CA MET A 151 4.88 19.02 -24.40
C MET A 151 4.62 19.59 -22.99
N PHE A 152 3.39 19.44 -22.50
CA PHE A 152 2.98 19.79 -21.13
C PHE A 152 2.38 18.56 -20.46
N ASN A 153 3.20 17.91 -19.66
CA ASN A 153 2.93 16.57 -19.19
C ASN A 153 3.00 16.45 -17.67
N GLY A 154 2.87 17.54 -16.93
CA GLY A 154 2.86 17.51 -15.47
C GLY A 154 2.42 18.83 -14.87
N TRP A 155 2.42 18.88 -13.55
CA TRP A 155 2.24 20.11 -12.79
C TRP A 155 3.58 20.71 -12.39
N ILE A 156 3.68 22.03 -12.46
CA ILE A 156 4.79 22.84 -11.96
C ILE A 156 4.15 24.05 -11.26
N PRO A 157 4.44 24.33 -9.98
CA PRO A 157 3.96 25.53 -9.31
C PRO A 157 4.65 26.78 -9.85
N HIS A 158 4.05 27.95 -9.60
CA HIS A 158 4.65 29.22 -10.00
C HIS A 158 5.91 29.57 -9.19
N TYR A 159 5.90 29.25 -7.90
CA TYR A 159 6.99 29.53 -6.96
C TYR A 159 7.72 28.24 -6.57
N ASP A 160 9.05 28.32 -6.49
CA ASP A 160 9.91 27.22 -6.02
C ASP A 160 10.10 27.35 -4.50
N ASP A 161 9.05 27.04 -3.73
CA ASP A 161 9.09 27.07 -2.27
C ASP A 161 8.37 25.85 -1.65
N VAL A 162 8.55 25.69 -0.33
CA VAL A 162 7.99 24.56 0.44
C VAL A 162 6.51 24.73 0.82
N ASN A 163 5.87 25.83 0.41
CA ASN A 163 4.46 26.12 0.68
C ASN A 163 3.55 25.68 -0.47
N GLN A 164 4.13 25.19 -1.57
CA GLN A 164 3.37 24.69 -2.70
C GLN A 164 2.69 23.36 -2.40
N TYR A 165 1.57 23.10 -3.08
CA TYR A 165 0.90 21.82 -3.01
C TYR A 165 0.08 21.55 -4.27
N ILE A 166 -0.07 20.27 -4.59
CA ILE A 166 -1.14 19.77 -5.45
C ILE A 166 -2.19 19.10 -4.58
N GLN A 167 -3.46 19.34 -4.88
CA GLN A 167 -4.61 18.85 -4.12
C GLN A 167 -5.51 18.00 -5.03
N ILE A 168 -5.99 16.88 -4.47
CA ILE A 168 -6.92 15.98 -5.12
C ILE A 168 -8.15 15.85 -4.22
N ASP A 169 -9.32 16.19 -4.75
CA ASP A 169 -10.63 15.87 -4.17
C ASP A 169 -11.12 14.53 -4.73
N LEU A 170 -11.16 13.50 -3.88
CA LEU A 170 -11.60 12.16 -4.27
C LEU A 170 -13.13 12.04 -4.36
N GLY A 171 -13.87 13.08 -3.96
CA GLY A 171 -15.33 13.15 -3.99
C GLY A 171 -15.99 12.39 -2.83
N GLU A 172 -15.41 11.26 -2.43
CA GLU A 172 -15.91 10.38 -1.38
C GLU A 172 -14.80 9.99 -0.37
N PRO A 173 -15.17 9.56 0.85
CA PRO A 173 -14.22 8.98 1.79
C PRO A 173 -13.47 7.80 1.15
N THR A 174 -12.15 7.87 1.15
CA THR A 174 -11.28 6.91 0.46
C THR A 174 -10.17 6.45 1.40
N ALA A 175 -9.80 5.17 1.32
CA ALA A 175 -8.61 4.65 1.96
C ALA A 175 -7.42 4.74 1.00
N ILE A 176 -6.55 5.70 1.25
CA ILE A 176 -5.35 5.96 0.43
C ILE A 176 -4.20 5.18 1.07
N THR A 177 -3.66 4.20 0.33
CA THR A 177 -2.63 3.29 0.80
C THR A 177 -1.25 3.60 0.23
N GLY A 178 -1.15 4.47 -0.77
CA GLY A 178 0.13 4.95 -1.27
C GLY A 178 0.02 5.99 -2.36
N VAL A 179 1.19 6.43 -2.83
CA VAL A 179 1.35 7.39 -3.91
C VAL A 179 2.48 6.97 -4.83
N LEU A 180 2.24 7.07 -6.13
CA LEU A 180 3.25 6.96 -7.17
C LEU A 180 3.62 8.37 -7.64
N THR A 181 4.91 8.62 -7.79
CA THR A 181 5.45 9.92 -8.21
C THR A 181 6.39 9.73 -9.39
N GLN A 182 6.39 10.68 -10.32
CA GLN A 182 7.21 10.68 -11.52
C GLN A 182 7.57 12.12 -11.88
N GLY A 183 8.80 12.36 -12.35
CA GLY A 183 9.24 13.68 -12.75
C GLY A 183 8.64 14.16 -14.08
N VAL A 184 9.09 15.31 -14.55
CA VAL A 184 8.59 15.99 -15.76
C VAL A 184 9.76 16.37 -16.67
N SER A 185 9.52 16.40 -17.98
CA SER A 185 10.47 16.96 -18.94
C SER A 185 9.97 18.29 -19.46
N ARG A 186 10.78 19.34 -19.31
CA ARG A 186 10.50 20.66 -19.86
C ARG A 186 11.66 21.08 -20.76
N TRP A 187 11.44 21.10 -22.07
CA TRP A 187 12.44 21.48 -23.10
C TRP A 187 13.79 20.77 -22.85
N THR A 188 13.78 19.44 -22.89
CA THR A 188 14.91 18.52 -22.63
C THR A 188 15.54 18.55 -21.23
N ARG A 189 15.10 19.44 -20.33
CA ARG A 189 15.53 19.45 -18.93
C ARG A 189 14.60 18.58 -18.07
N HIS A 190 15.20 17.76 -17.21
CA HIS A 190 14.48 16.95 -16.23
C HIS A 190 14.26 17.75 -14.96
N GLN A 191 13.04 17.72 -14.44
CA GLN A 191 12.63 18.42 -13.24
C GLN A 191 11.77 17.46 -12.43
N CYS A 192 11.96 17.44 -11.11
CA CYS A 192 11.21 16.53 -10.26
C CYS A 192 11.25 16.95 -8.79
N ILE A 193 10.27 16.48 -8.03
CA ILE A 193 10.28 16.56 -6.57
C ILE A 193 11.13 15.40 -6.03
N THR A 194 12.21 15.71 -5.31
CA THR A 194 13.14 14.72 -4.74
C THR A 194 12.76 14.33 -3.32
N LYS A 195 12.07 15.21 -2.58
CA LYS A 195 11.44 14.90 -1.30
C LYS A 195 10.11 15.63 -1.15
N PHE A 196 9.15 15.00 -0.48
CA PHE A 196 7.83 15.59 -0.26
C PHE A 196 7.23 15.21 1.08
N ARG A 197 6.23 15.98 1.51
CA ARG A 197 5.34 15.66 2.62
C ARG A 197 3.93 15.44 2.09
N VAL A 198 3.11 14.76 2.88
CA VAL A 198 1.71 14.50 2.56
C VAL A 198 0.83 15.13 3.63
N ALA A 199 -0.22 15.82 3.20
CA ALA A 199 -1.30 16.27 4.07
C ALA A 199 -2.64 15.74 3.55
N PHE A 200 -3.61 15.59 4.44
CA PHE A 200 -4.91 15.05 4.11
C PHE A 200 -6.00 15.72 4.94
N SER A 201 -7.23 15.66 4.43
CA SER A 201 -8.39 16.26 5.07
C SER A 201 -9.67 15.52 4.74
N LYS A 202 -10.63 15.54 5.67
CA LYS A 202 -11.98 15.03 5.47
C LYS A 202 -12.93 16.08 4.89
N ASP A 203 -12.68 17.36 5.17
CA ASP A 203 -13.59 18.48 4.88
C ASP A 203 -12.99 19.54 3.93
N GLY A 204 -11.69 19.47 3.65
CA GLY A 204 -10.96 20.44 2.84
C GLY A 204 -10.55 21.70 3.59
N GLN A 205 -10.92 21.83 4.87
CA GLN A 205 -10.66 23.00 5.72
C GLN A 205 -9.57 22.69 6.76
N GLN A 206 -9.73 21.61 7.51
CA GLN A 206 -8.76 21.17 8.51
C GLN A 206 -7.84 20.12 7.91
N TRP A 207 -6.53 20.37 7.99
CA TRP A 207 -5.51 19.54 7.35
C TRP A 207 -4.61 18.92 8.41
N SER A 208 -4.34 17.62 8.26
CA SER A 208 -3.37 16.89 9.06
C SER A 208 -2.24 16.40 8.18
N PHE A 209 -1.02 16.34 8.72
CA PHE A 209 0.12 15.76 8.02
C PHE A 209 0.21 14.27 8.28
N TYR A 210 0.65 13.50 7.27
CA TYR A 210 1.09 12.14 7.50
C TYR A 210 2.40 12.15 8.30
N ALA A 211 2.43 11.43 9.40
CA ALA A 211 3.55 11.40 10.34
C ALA A 211 3.88 9.95 10.71
N ASP A 212 5.14 9.73 11.05
CA ASP A 212 5.70 8.45 11.50
C ASP A 212 6.51 8.74 12.77
N GLY A 213 5.76 9.18 13.80
CA GLY A 213 6.29 9.80 15.01
C GLY A 213 5.78 11.23 15.22
N PRO A 214 6.52 12.06 15.99
CA PRO A 214 6.06 13.39 16.41
C PRO A 214 6.12 14.44 15.30
N THR A 215 6.79 14.16 14.19
CA THR A 215 6.99 15.11 13.08
C THR A 215 6.42 14.56 11.77
N PRO A 216 6.01 15.44 10.84
CA PRO A 216 5.58 15.02 9.51
C PRO A 216 6.64 14.18 8.79
N LYS A 217 6.22 13.04 8.21
CA LYS A 217 7.13 12.16 7.46
C LYS A 217 7.58 12.84 6.18
N ILE A 218 8.89 12.78 5.91
CA ILE A 218 9.48 13.20 4.64
C ILE A 218 9.68 11.95 3.78
N PHE A 219 9.01 11.91 2.64
CA PHE A 219 9.11 10.82 1.66
C PHE A 219 10.19 11.13 0.64
N ASN A 220 10.89 10.09 0.17
CA ASN A 220 11.80 10.20 -0.97
C ASN A 220 10.98 10.15 -2.26
N GLY A 221 11.23 11.11 -3.15
CA GLY A 221 10.61 11.24 -4.46
C GLY A 221 11.55 10.76 -5.57
N ASN A 222 11.51 11.46 -6.71
CA ASN A 222 12.24 11.09 -7.91
C ASN A 222 13.62 11.76 -7.98
N ASN A 223 14.52 11.17 -8.74
CA ASN A 223 15.83 11.72 -9.11
C ASN A 223 15.96 11.98 -10.63
N ASP A 224 14.97 11.55 -11.42
CA ASP A 224 14.90 11.72 -12.86
C ASP A 224 13.47 12.07 -13.31
N LYS A 225 13.26 12.14 -14.63
CA LYS A 225 11.94 12.45 -15.20
C LYS A 225 11.04 11.23 -15.42
N ASP A 226 11.56 10.02 -15.59
CA ASP A 226 10.81 8.88 -16.16
C ASP A 226 10.49 7.79 -15.14
N THR A 227 11.39 7.55 -14.18
CA THR A 227 11.26 6.47 -13.20
C THR A 227 10.08 6.76 -12.27
N VAL A 228 9.16 5.80 -12.17
CA VAL A 228 8.06 5.86 -11.21
C VAL A 228 8.57 5.42 -9.85
N VAL A 229 8.48 6.31 -8.85
CA VAL A 229 8.82 6.01 -7.46
C VAL A 229 7.54 5.77 -6.68
N ARG A 230 7.46 4.61 -6.03
CA ARG A 230 6.31 4.14 -5.25
C ARG A 230 6.57 4.32 -3.76
N ASN A 231 5.70 5.06 -3.09
CA ASN A 231 5.68 5.20 -1.64
C ASN A 231 4.36 4.64 -1.09
N MET A 232 4.43 3.55 -0.33
CA MET A 232 3.28 3.01 0.38
C MET A 232 3.23 3.54 1.80
N PHE A 233 2.03 3.86 2.26
CA PHE A 233 1.80 4.29 3.63
C PHE A 233 1.66 3.06 4.52
N GLU A 234 2.39 3.06 5.63
CA GLU A 234 2.31 2.00 6.63
C GLU A 234 0.93 1.97 7.28
N THR A 235 0.41 3.16 7.61
CA THR A 235 -0.99 3.33 8.02
C THR A 235 -1.78 3.96 6.86
N PRO A 236 -2.86 3.34 6.37
CA PRO A 236 -3.71 3.95 5.35
C PRO A 236 -4.27 5.31 5.80
N ILE A 237 -4.29 6.27 4.89
CA ILE A 237 -4.91 7.57 5.12
C ILE A 237 -6.40 7.46 4.80
N LEU A 238 -7.25 7.75 5.78
CA LEU A 238 -8.71 7.80 5.60
C LEU A 238 -9.16 9.26 5.41
N ALA A 239 -9.35 9.66 4.15
CA ALA A 239 -9.61 11.05 3.80
C ALA A 239 -10.41 11.17 2.49
N ARG A 240 -10.96 12.36 2.24
CA ARG A 240 -11.53 12.74 0.94
C ARG A 240 -10.55 13.60 0.14
N TYR A 241 -9.81 14.47 0.82
CA TYR A 241 -8.86 15.37 0.20
C TYR A 241 -7.43 14.94 0.52
N PHE A 242 -6.58 14.95 -0.50
CA PHE A 242 -5.18 14.62 -0.41
C PHE A 242 -4.33 15.76 -0.96
N ARG A 243 -3.23 16.08 -0.28
CA ARG A 243 -2.21 17.03 -0.73
C ARG A 243 -0.83 16.38 -0.75
N LEU A 244 -0.11 16.59 -1.84
CA LEU A 244 1.33 16.37 -1.91
C LEU A 244 2.02 17.73 -1.90
N LEU A 245 2.96 17.91 -0.97
CA LEU A 245 3.69 19.15 -0.74
C LEU A 245 5.18 18.94 -1.04
N PRO A 246 5.76 19.62 -2.05
CA PRO A 246 7.20 19.56 -2.29
C PRO A 246 7.99 20.00 -1.05
N TYR A 247 9.12 19.34 -0.81
CA TYR A 247 10.06 19.68 0.27
C TYR A 247 11.46 19.93 -0.26
N GLU A 248 11.94 19.08 -1.18
CA GLU A 248 13.15 19.30 -1.97
C GLU A 248 12.86 18.91 -3.43
N TRP A 249 13.59 19.51 -4.38
CA TRP A 249 13.40 19.26 -5.82
C TRP A 249 14.68 19.42 -6.63
N LEU A 250 14.68 18.81 -7.81
CA LEU A 250 15.69 19.01 -8.83
C LEU A 250 15.22 20.09 -9.81
N ARG A 251 15.95 21.22 -9.84
CA ARG A 251 15.67 22.43 -10.64
C ARG A 251 14.37 23.14 -10.21
N HIS A 252 13.21 22.58 -10.51
CA HIS A 252 11.91 23.10 -10.10
C HIS A 252 11.05 21.97 -9.53
N PRO A 253 10.10 22.25 -8.62
CA PRO A 253 9.10 21.27 -8.23
C PRO A 253 8.29 20.90 -9.47
N ALA A 254 8.32 19.63 -9.85
CA ALA A 254 7.57 19.16 -11.00
C ALA A 254 7.09 17.73 -10.76
N LEU A 255 5.84 17.45 -11.14
CA LEU A 255 5.19 16.21 -10.76
C LEU A 255 4.21 15.67 -11.80
N ARG A 256 4.29 14.36 -11.98
CA ARG A 256 3.22 13.45 -12.37
C ARG A 256 2.98 12.47 -11.22
N MET A 257 1.73 12.08 -10.98
CA MET A 257 1.40 11.20 -9.87
C MET A 257 0.19 10.30 -10.12
N GLU A 258 0.08 9.26 -9.32
CA GLU A 258 -1.10 8.42 -9.15
C GLU A 258 -1.30 8.10 -7.67
N LEU A 259 -2.54 8.08 -7.21
CA LEU A 259 -2.87 7.64 -5.86
C LEU A 259 -3.27 6.17 -5.88
N ILE A 260 -2.84 5.44 -4.86
CA ILE A 260 -3.11 4.02 -4.69
C ILE A 260 -4.06 3.87 -3.49
N GLY A 261 -5.14 3.12 -3.65
CA GLY A 261 -6.16 2.99 -2.60
C GLY A 261 -7.38 2.17 -2.98
N CYS A 262 -8.49 2.45 -2.30
CA CYS A 262 -9.84 1.96 -2.59
C CYS A 262 -10.89 2.84 -1.89
N SER A 263 -12.17 2.64 -2.20
CA SER A 263 -13.27 3.29 -1.48
C SER A 263 -13.29 2.92 0.01
N TYR A 264 -13.88 3.78 0.85
CA TYR A 264 -14.01 3.47 2.27
C TYR A 264 -14.82 2.18 2.50
N ASP A 265 -15.90 1.95 1.77
CA ASP A 265 -16.69 0.72 1.92
C ASP A 265 -15.90 -0.54 1.56
N GLU A 266 -15.03 -0.49 0.54
CA GLU A 266 -14.15 -1.61 0.21
C GLU A 266 -13.08 -1.84 1.30
N TYR A 267 -12.62 -0.78 1.94
CA TYR A 267 -11.68 -0.83 3.06
C TYR A 267 -12.35 -1.34 4.34
N ASP A 268 -13.54 -0.83 4.63
CA ASP A 268 -14.35 -1.16 5.79
C ASP A 268 -14.90 -2.58 5.70
N ALA A 269 -15.39 -3.03 4.54
CA ALA A 269 -15.73 -4.45 4.34
C ALA A 269 -14.50 -5.36 4.51
N ALA A 270 -13.31 -4.88 4.18
CA ALA A 270 -12.05 -5.58 4.46
C ALA A 270 -11.61 -5.50 5.94
N MET A 271 -12.24 -4.63 6.74
CA MET A 271 -11.98 -4.42 8.17
C MET A 271 -13.07 -5.00 9.09
N ASN A 272 -14.36 -4.91 8.75
CA ASN A 272 -15.49 -5.37 9.58
C ASN A 272 -15.73 -6.87 9.49
N HIS A 273 -15.31 -7.52 8.41
CA HIS A 273 -15.11 -8.97 8.44
C HIS A 273 -14.09 -9.39 9.53
N ARG A 274 -13.28 -8.46 10.06
CA ARG A 274 -12.39 -8.71 11.21
C ARG A 274 -13.13 -8.69 12.55
N LEU A 275 -14.13 -7.80 12.74
CA LEU A 275 -14.85 -7.64 14.03
C LEU A 275 -15.93 -8.71 14.28
N ASP A 276 -16.69 -9.09 13.25
CA ASP A 276 -17.72 -10.13 13.39
C ASP A 276 -17.11 -11.51 13.75
N THR A 277 -15.87 -11.74 13.33
CA THR A 277 -15.13 -12.97 13.65
C THR A 277 -14.55 -12.92 15.08
N GLU A 278 -14.15 -11.74 15.59
CA GLU A 278 -13.67 -11.56 16.97
C GLU A 278 -14.78 -11.70 18.02
N ILE A 279 -16.03 -11.32 17.71
CA ILE A 279 -17.18 -11.50 18.62
C ILE A 279 -17.57 -12.98 18.73
N ILE A 280 -17.40 -13.76 17.66
CA ILE A 280 -17.67 -15.21 17.67
C ILE A 280 -16.58 -15.99 18.39
N LEU A 281 -15.32 -15.52 18.38
CA LEU A 281 -14.19 -16.21 19.03
C LEU A 281 -14.08 -15.93 20.55
N ASN A 282 -14.85 -14.98 21.08
CA ASN A 282 -14.84 -14.59 22.49
C ASN A 282 -16.15 -14.93 23.24
N ASN A 283 -17.04 -15.73 22.65
CA ASN A 283 -18.25 -16.31 23.28
C ASN A 283 -18.26 -17.83 23.08
#